data_AF-A0A161PWB9-F1
#
_entry.id   AF-A0A161PWB9-F1
#
_cell.length_a   1.000
_cell.length_b   1.000
_cell.length_c   1.000
_cell.angle_alpha   90.00
_cell.angle_beta   90.00
_cell.angle_gamma   90.00
#
_symmetry.space_group_name_H-M   'P 1'
#
loop_
_entity.id
_entity.type
_entity.pdbx_description
1 polymer ?
#
loop_
_entity_poly.entity_id
_entity_poly.type
_entity_poly.pdbx_seq_one_letter_code
_entity_poly.pdbx_strand_id
1 'polypeptide(L)'
;MNFKRKDKHDSKEFTRQLKDQEKGMNELTVDEYLKNRDRYIAEGRAIEGNAAQKMARQEALKDKIAELRKQGLSRADATKKASEWLETKAALHNPDQIAGGRADIIGGMGDKRVNSSIGSQWKYRIDVVDEQIREIAKNMSPDQLKNTYLNVKLTH
;
A
#
# COMPACT_ATOMS: atom_id res chain seq x y z
N MET A 1 -8.73 2.28 14.20
CA MET A 1 -7.52 3.13 14.25
C MET A 1 -7.72 4.41 13.45
N ASN A 2 -7.39 5.59 14.00
CA ASN A 2 -7.68 6.87 13.36
C ASN A 2 -6.42 7.55 12.79
N PHE A 3 -6.34 7.73 11.47
CA PHE A 3 -5.29 8.41 10.73
C PHE A 3 -5.58 9.91 10.64
N LYS A 4 -4.53 10.72 10.44
CA LYS A 4 -4.67 12.18 10.31
C LYS A 4 -4.36 12.62 8.89
N ARG A 5 -5.34 13.19 8.19
CA ARG A 5 -5.11 13.89 6.91
C ARG A 5 -4.59 15.30 7.20
N LYS A 6 -3.60 15.76 6.43
CA LYS A 6 -3.17 17.16 6.41
C LYS A 6 -3.99 17.92 5.37
N ASP A 7 -4.33 19.19 5.62
CA ASP A 7 -5.20 19.98 4.73
C ASP A 7 -4.70 20.06 3.28
N LYS A 8 -3.37 20.10 3.11
CA LYS A 8 -2.69 20.10 1.80
C LYS A 8 -2.85 18.80 1.00
N HIS A 9 -3.35 17.73 1.59
CA HIS A 9 -3.58 16.46 0.89
C HIS A 9 -5.02 16.42 0.40
N ASP A 10 -5.21 16.03 -0.86
CA ASP A 10 -6.54 15.81 -1.42
C ASP A 10 -7.32 14.81 -0.56
N SER A 11 -8.53 15.20 -0.16
CA SER A 11 -9.35 14.41 0.76
C SER A 11 -9.84 13.11 0.15
N LYS A 12 -10.20 13.12 -1.15
CA LYS A 12 -10.68 11.92 -1.84
C LYS A 12 -9.54 10.92 -2.02
N GLU A 13 -8.37 11.38 -2.40
CA GLU A 13 -7.18 10.54 -2.58
C GLU A 13 -6.68 9.98 -1.25
N PHE A 14 -6.67 10.78 -0.18
CA PHE A 14 -6.34 10.28 1.15
C PHE A 14 -7.33 9.21 1.61
N THR A 15 -8.63 9.45 1.43
CA THR A 15 -9.69 8.49 1.76
C THR A 15 -9.53 7.19 0.97
N ARG A 16 -9.29 7.30 -0.34
CA ARG A 16 -9.12 6.15 -1.23
C ARG A 16 -7.93 5.31 -0.79
N GLN A 17 -6.75 5.91 -0.66
CA GLN A 17 -5.55 5.17 -0.25
C GLN A 17 -5.70 4.56 1.15
N LEU A 18 -6.36 5.25 2.09
CA LEU A 18 -6.59 4.68 3.42
C LEU A 18 -7.56 3.47 3.37
N LYS A 19 -8.61 3.54 2.54
CA LYS A 19 -9.52 2.41 2.31
C LYS A 19 -8.81 1.24 1.63
N ASP A 20 -7.91 1.51 0.70
CA ASP A 20 -7.12 0.46 0.05
C ASP A 20 -6.18 -0.23 1.05
N GLN A 21 -5.62 0.53 2.01
CA GLN A 21 -4.84 -0.03 3.12
C GLN A 21 -5.70 -0.89 4.04
N GLU A 22 -6.89 -0.42 4.43
CA GLU A 22 -7.84 -1.21 5.22
C GLU A 22 -8.23 -2.51 4.53
N LYS A 23 -8.63 -2.42 3.25
CA LYS A 23 -8.98 -3.58 2.43
C LYS A 23 -7.84 -4.58 2.37
N GLY A 24 -6.62 -4.10 2.08
CA GLY A 24 -5.45 -4.94 2.01
C GLY A 24 -5.13 -5.63 3.34
N MET A 25 -5.24 -4.93 4.48
CA MET A 25 -5.08 -5.55 5.79
C MET A 25 -6.06 -6.71 5.97
N ASN A 26 -7.33 -6.51 5.58
CA ASN A 26 -8.40 -7.49 5.77
C ASN A 26 -8.35 -8.64 4.74
N GLU A 27 -7.45 -8.59 3.77
CA GLU A 27 -7.13 -9.70 2.85
C GLU A 27 -5.97 -10.57 3.37
N LEU A 28 -5.34 -10.19 4.48
CA LEU A 28 -4.32 -10.99 5.15
C LEU A 28 -4.96 -11.94 6.15
N THR A 29 -4.48 -13.17 6.17
CA THR A 29 -4.70 -14.08 7.29
C THR A 29 -3.85 -13.68 8.48
N VAL A 30 -4.20 -14.15 9.69
CA VAL A 30 -3.37 -13.93 10.90
C VAL A 30 -1.95 -14.46 10.68
N ASP A 31 -1.81 -15.66 10.09
CA ASP A 31 -0.51 -16.26 9.76
C ASP A 31 0.31 -15.39 8.80
N GLU A 32 -0.29 -14.95 7.68
CA GLU A 32 0.40 -14.07 6.72
C GLU A 32 0.83 -12.75 7.36
N TYR A 33 -0.06 -12.11 8.13
CA TYR A 33 0.25 -10.86 8.80
C TYR A 33 1.45 -11.01 9.73
N LEU A 34 1.45 -12.00 10.62
CA LEU A 34 2.53 -12.23 11.56
C LEU A 34 3.87 -12.47 10.85
N LYS A 35 3.89 -13.32 9.82
CA LYS A 35 5.09 -13.59 9.01
C LYS A 35 5.61 -12.33 8.32
N ASN A 36 4.72 -11.56 7.68
CA ASN A 36 5.10 -10.34 6.98
C ASN A 36 5.63 -9.28 7.96
N ARG A 37 5.00 -9.15 9.14
CA ARG A 37 5.44 -8.23 10.20
C ARG A 37 6.78 -8.63 10.79
N ASP A 38 6.96 -9.91 11.13
CA ASP A 38 8.22 -10.44 11.66
C ASP A 38 9.37 -10.21 10.67
N ARG A 39 9.15 -10.52 9.40
CA ARG A 39 10.12 -10.24 8.34
C ARG A 39 10.41 -8.75 8.21
N TYR A 40 9.40 -7.89 8.20
CA TYR A 40 9.60 -6.44 8.11
C TYR A 40 10.40 -5.88 9.29
N ILE A 41 10.19 -6.40 10.51
CA ILE A 41 10.93 -6.00 11.70
C ILE A 41 12.40 -6.43 11.59
N ALA A 42 12.66 -7.64 11.11
CA ALA A 42 14.01 -8.19 10.99
C ALA A 42 14.81 -7.58 9.83
N GLU A 43 14.19 -7.39 8.67
CA GLU A 43 14.86 -7.06 7.41
C GLU A 43 14.52 -5.66 6.89
N GLY A 44 13.48 -5.03 7.40
CA GLY A 44 12.91 -3.82 6.82
C GLY A 44 12.08 -4.10 5.56
N ARG A 45 12.15 -3.21 4.58
CA ARG A 45 11.42 -3.37 3.31
C ARG A 45 12.06 -4.47 2.48
N ALA A 46 11.24 -5.40 2.00
CA ALA A 46 11.67 -6.50 1.15
C ALA A 46 12.17 -5.99 -0.21
N ILE A 47 13.34 -6.47 -0.63
CA ILE A 47 14.07 -6.00 -1.83
C ILE A 47 13.31 -6.36 -3.10
N GLU A 48 12.64 -7.52 -3.14
CA GLU A 48 11.82 -7.96 -4.26
C GLU A 48 10.67 -6.99 -4.57
N GLY A 49 10.19 -6.24 -3.57
CA GLY A 49 9.18 -5.21 -3.78
C GLY A 49 9.66 -4.08 -4.69
N ASN A 50 10.96 -3.83 -4.79
CA ASN A 50 11.52 -2.85 -5.71
C ASN A 50 11.28 -3.24 -7.18
N ALA A 51 11.36 -4.54 -7.49
CA ALA A 51 11.09 -5.04 -8.84
C ALA A 51 9.61 -4.88 -9.18
N ALA A 52 8.71 -5.26 -8.27
CA ALA A 52 7.26 -5.08 -8.44
C ALA A 52 6.88 -3.61 -8.63
N GLN A 53 7.44 -2.71 -7.81
CA GLN A 53 7.22 -1.26 -7.96
C GLN A 53 7.73 -0.73 -9.30
N LYS A 54 8.92 -1.16 -9.74
CA LYS A 54 9.49 -0.72 -11.03
C LYS A 54 8.60 -1.16 -12.19
N MET A 55 8.16 -2.42 -12.21
CA MET A 55 7.27 -2.94 -13.25
C MET A 55 5.93 -2.21 -13.27
N ALA A 56 5.30 -2.02 -12.11
CA ALA A 56 4.03 -1.28 -12.02
C ALA A 56 4.15 0.17 -12.51
N ARG A 57 5.27 0.85 -12.21
CA ARG A 57 5.54 2.20 -12.71
C ARG A 57 5.75 2.23 -14.22
N GLN A 58 6.42 1.23 -14.79
CA GLN A 58 6.63 1.12 -16.23
C GLN A 58 5.32 0.90 -16.97
N GLU A 59 4.46 0.01 -16.47
CA GLU A 59 3.15 -0.21 -17.09
C GLU A 59 2.25 1.02 -16.96
N ALA A 60 2.22 1.65 -15.78
CA ALA A 60 1.47 2.90 -15.57
C ALA A 60 1.94 4.04 -16.51
N LEU A 61 3.25 4.12 -16.79
CA LEU A 61 3.78 5.08 -17.75
C LEU A 61 3.26 4.81 -19.17
N LYS A 62 3.34 3.54 -19.61
CA LYS A 62 2.88 3.11 -20.93
C LYS A 62 1.38 3.34 -21.11
N ASP A 63 0.58 2.99 -20.11
CA ASP A 63 -0.87 3.20 -20.12
C ASP A 63 -1.20 4.70 -20.19
N LYS A 64 -0.50 5.52 -19.40
CA LYS A 64 -0.72 6.97 -19.43
C LYS A 64 -0.34 7.60 -20.76
N ILE A 65 0.73 7.13 -21.40
CA ILE A 65 1.09 7.55 -22.76
C ILE A 65 -0.03 7.17 -23.74
N ALA A 66 -0.53 5.94 -23.69
CA ALA A 66 -1.60 5.48 -24.57
C ALA A 66 -2.91 6.27 -24.37
N GLU A 67 -3.26 6.58 -23.12
CA GLU A 67 -4.40 7.44 -22.77
C GLU A 67 -4.26 8.84 -23.41
N LEU A 68 -3.12 9.49 -23.21
CA LEU A 68 -2.86 10.84 -23.74
C LEU A 68 -2.79 10.87 -25.28
N ARG A 69 -2.28 9.80 -25.90
CA ARG A 69 -2.29 9.62 -27.36
C ARG A 69 -3.71 9.54 -27.90
N LYS A 70 -4.61 8.81 -27.24
CA LYS A 70 -6.03 8.73 -27.60
C LYS A 70 -6.75 10.09 -27.47
N GLN A 71 -6.25 10.96 -26.59
CA GLN A 71 -6.72 12.34 -26.44
C GLN A 71 -6.12 13.30 -27.50
N GLY A 72 -5.37 12.80 -28.47
CA GLY A 72 -4.87 13.58 -29.61
C GLY A 72 -3.45 14.13 -29.46
N LEU A 73 -2.74 13.85 -28.36
CA LEU A 73 -1.38 14.36 -28.19
C LEU A 73 -0.39 13.65 -29.11
N SER A 74 0.67 14.39 -29.52
CA SER A 74 1.82 13.80 -30.18
C SER A 74 2.49 12.77 -29.25
N ARG A 75 3.26 11.83 -29.81
CA ARG A 75 4.01 10.86 -29.00
C ARG A 75 4.99 11.56 -28.05
N ALA A 76 5.64 12.63 -28.50
CA ALA A 76 6.58 13.39 -27.68
C ALA A 76 5.86 14.06 -26.50
N ASP A 77 4.75 14.76 -26.75
CA ASP A 77 4.00 15.46 -25.69
C ASP A 77 3.36 14.47 -24.70
N ALA A 78 2.80 13.37 -25.20
CA ALA A 78 2.22 12.32 -24.36
C ALA A 78 3.29 11.70 -23.45
N THR A 79 4.47 11.41 -23.98
CA THR A 79 5.60 10.85 -23.21
C THR A 79 6.04 11.83 -22.12
N LYS A 80 6.22 13.11 -22.47
CA LYS A 80 6.61 14.15 -21.51
C LYS A 80 5.60 14.27 -20.36
N LYS A 81 4.31 14.45 -20.69
CA LYS A 81 3.25 14.62 -19.69
C LYS A 81 3.03 13.37 -18.85
N ALA A 82 3.16 12.18 -19.42
CA ALA A 82 3.05 10.93 -18.67
C ALA A 82 4.19 10.77 -17.65
N SER A 83 5.42 11.13 -18.03
CA SER A 83 6.56 11.15 -17.11
C SER A 83 6.36 12.16 -15.97
N GLU A 84 5.95 13.39 -16.28
CA GLU A 84 5.62 14.42 -15.29
C GLU A 84 4.51 13.97 -14.31
N TRP A 85 3.47 13.30 -14.84
CA TRP A 85 2.43 12.70 -14.03
C TRP A 85 2.99 11.61 -13.10
N LEU A 86 3.80 10.69 -13.63
CA LEU A 86 4.38 9.57 -12.89
C LEU A 86 5.30 10.02 -11.75
N GLU A 87 5.96 11.18 -11.90
CA GLU A 87 6.75 11.81 -10.83
C GLU A 87 5.91 12.19 -9.61
N THR A 88 4.60 12.41 -9.77
CA THR A 88 3.69 12.69 -8.65
C THR A 88 3.15 11.42 -7.99
N LYS A 89 3.36 10.25 -8.61
CA LYS A 89 2.74 9.00 -8.19
C LYS A 89 3.71 8.05 -7.51
N ALA A 90 3.18 7.20 -6.64
CA ALA A 90 3.83 6.02 -6.07
C ALA A 90 3.08 4.77 -6.52
N ALA A 91 3.82 3.67 -6.72
CA ALA A 91 3.25 2.33 -6.80
C ALA A 91 2.94 1.87 -5.37
N LEU A 92 1.66 1.68 -5.07
CA LEU A 92 1.14 1.47 -3.73
C LEU A 92 1.16 -0.01 -3.36
N HIS A 93 1.73 -0.32 -2.19
CA HIS A 93 1.40 -1.57 -1.51
C HIS A 93 0.11 -1.33 -0.71
N ASN A 94 -0.83 -2.28 -0.77
CA ASN A 94 -2.10 -2.20 -0.07
C ASN A 94 -2.27 -3.48 0.77
N PRO A 95 -1.95 -3.46 2.08
CA PRO A 95 -1.44 -2.33 2.84
C PRO A 95 0.06 -2.12 2.59
N ASP A 96 0.63 -1.06 3.16
CA ASP A 96 2.08 -0.85 3.15
C ASP A 96 2.82 -2.03 3.80
N GLN A 97 4.04 -2.33 3.36
CA GLN A 97 4.86 -3.41 3.96
C GLN A 97 5.08 -3.23 5.47
N ILE A 98 5.17 -1.98 5.95
CA ILE A 98 5.27 -1.71 7.40
C ILE A 98 4.06 -2.24 8.17
N ALA A 99 2.90 -2.31 7.53
CA ALA A 99 1.67 -2.86 8.07
C ALA A 99 1.45 -4.32 7.68
N GLY A 100 2.49 -5.03 7.22
CA GLY A 100 2.40 -6.45 6.88
C GLY A 100 1.92 -6.73 5.46
N GLY A 101 1.93 -5.74 4.56
CA GLY A 101 1.54 -5.95 3.17
C GLY A 101 2.48 -6.84 2.37
N ARG A 102 1.93 -7.57 1.39
CA ARG A 102 2.68 -8.44 0.48
C ARG A 102 3.59 -7.60 -0.41
N ALA A 103 4.90 -7.85 -0.34
CA ALA A 103 5.91 -7.00 -0.98
C ALA A 103 5.89 -7.03 -2.50
N ASP A 104 5.45 -8.15 -3.09
CA ASP A 104 5.36 -8.38 -4.52
C ASP A 104 4.04 -7.90 -5.15
N ILE A 105 3.06 -7.52 -4.33
CA ILE A 105 1.76 -7.04 -4.78
C ILE A 105 1.71 -5.51 -4.78
N ILE A 106 1.35 -4.95 -5.95
CA ILE A 106 1.05 -3.53 -6.14
C ILE A 106 -0.45 -3.38 -6.38
N GLY A 107 -1.13 -2.62 -5.52
CA GLY A 107 -2.57 -2.39 -5.63
C GLY A 107 -2.95 -1.24 -6.58
N GLY A 108 -1.96 -0.52 -7.11
CA GLY A 108 -2.15 0.52 -8.12
C GLY A 108 -1.24 1.73 -7.93
N MET A 109 -1.55 2.81 -8.64
CA MET A 109 -0.84 4.09 -8.51
C MET A 109 -1.63 5.06 -7.64
N GLY A 110 -0.93 5.86 -6.84
CA GLY A 110 -1.55 6.94 -6.06
C GLY A 110 -0.62 8.10 -5.83
N ASP A 111 -1.15 9.21 -5.30
CA ASP A 111 -0.34 10.36 -4.91
C ASP A 111 0.75 9.95 -3.89
N LYS A 112 2.01 10.24 -4.24
CA LYS A 112 3.16 9.80 -3.42
C LYS A 112 3.26 10.52 -2.07
N ARG A 113 2.75 11.75 -1.97
CA ARG A 113 2.78 12.55 -0.73
C ARG A 113 1.72 12.05 0.24
N VAL A 114 0.54 11.69 -0.27
CA VAL A 114 -0.50 11.00 0.50
C VAL A 114 0.03 9.66 1.01
N ASN A 115 0.62 8.83 0.14
CA ASN A 115 1.14 7.53 0.54
C ASN A 115 2.22 7.65 1.63
N SER A 116 3.19 8.55 1.45
CA SER A 116 4.21 8.84 2.45
C SER A 116 3.61 9.34 3.78
N SER A 117 2.54 10.13 3.71
CA SER A 117 1.82 10.60 4.88
C SER A 117 1.02 9.52 5.59
N ILE A 118 0.61 8.43 4.94
CA ILE A 118 -0.05 7.26 5.56
C ILE A 118 1.03 6.34 6.14
N GLY A 119 2.06 6.02 5.35
CA GLY A 119 3.19 5.16 5.74
C GLY A 119 3.94 5.68 6.96
N SER A 120 4.11 7.00 7.09
CA SER A 120 4.69 7.59 8.29
C SER A 120 3.83 7.41 9.54
N GLN A 121 2.50 7.25 9.40
CA GLN A 121 1.63 7.02 10.54
C GLN A 121 1.63 5.59 11.03
N TRP A 122 1.84 4.63 10.13
CA TRP A 122 1.96 3.24 10.52
C TRP A 122 3.03 3.02 11.60
N LYS A 123 4.15 3.74 11.53
CA LYS A 123 5.28 3.64 12.46
C LYS A 123 4.93 3.74 13.95
N TYR A 124 3.86 4.44 14.29
CA TYR A 124 3.43 4.66 15.68
C TYR A 124 2.04 4.11 15.97
N ARG A 125 1.48 3.33 15.04
CA ARG A 125 0.15 2.75 15.17
C ARG A 125 0.14 1.24 14.99
N ILE A 126 1.09 0.70 14.23
CA ILE A 126 1.12 -0.72 13.90
C ILE A 126 1.35 -1.58 15.15
N ASP A 127 2.09 -1.08 16.14
CA ASP A 127 2.38 -1.80 17.39
C ASP A 127 1.11 -2.25 18.12
N VAL A 128 0.04 -1.43 18.09
CA VAL A 128 -1.26 -1.78 18.70
C VAL A 128 -1.93 -2.94 17.96
N VAL A 129 -1.77 -3.01 16.63
CA VAL A 129 -2.29 -4.12 15.83
C VAL A 129 -1.44 -5.37 16.07
N ASP A 130 -0.12 -5.22 16.09
CA ASP A 130 0.82 -6.31 16.37
C ASP A 130 0.51 -6.95 17.73
N GLU A 131 0.32 -6.16 18.77
CA GLU A 131 -0.02 -6.63 20.11
C GLU A 131 -1.34 -7.42 20.13
N GLN A 132 -2.42 -6.84 19.57
CA GLN A 132 -3.74 -7.48 19.54
C GLN A 132 -3.73 -8.79 18.74
N ILE A 133 -3.12 -8.79 17.55
CA ILE A 133 -3.08 -9.97 16.70
C ILE A 133 -2.21 -11.07 17.33
N ARG A 134 -1.07 -10.73 17.94
CA ARG A 134 -0.24 -11.72 18.65
C ARG A 134 -0.96 -12.31 19.85
N GLU A 135 -1.74 -11.51 20.59
CA GLU A 135 -2.50 -12.01 21.74
C GLU A 135 -3.60 -12.98 21.29
N ILE A 136 -4.36 -12.64 20.25
CA ILE A 136 -5.39 -13.53 19.69
C ILE A 136 -4.75 -14.82 19.17
N ALA A 137 -3.62 -14.72 18.47
CA ALA A 137 -2.93 -15.84 17.85
C ALA A 137 -2.47 -16.92 18.86
N LYS A 138 -2.19 -16.57 20.12
CA LYS A 138 -1.80 -17.54 21.17
C LYS A 138 -2.84 -18.62 21.41
N ASN A 139 -4.12 -18.32 21.16
CA ASN A 139 -5.24 -19.22 21.39
C ASN A 139 -5.76 -19.89 20.11
N MET A 140 -5.02 -19.78 19.00
CA MET A 140 -5.41 -20.31 17.70
C MET A 140 -4.61 -21.56 17.33
N SER A 141 -5.27 -22.54 16.75
CA SER A 141 -4.60 -23.65 16.08
C SER A 141 -3.87 -23.18 14.82
N PRO A 142 -2.88 -23.95 14.31
CA PRO A 142 -2.25 -23.65 13.03
C PRO A 142 -3.23 -23.46 11.86
N ASP A 143 -4.32 -24.24 11.85
CA ASP A 143 -5.36 -24.11 10.82
C ASP A 143 -6.19 -22.84 10.99
N GLN A 144 -6.49 -22.44 12.23
CA GLN A 144 -7.18 -21.18 12.49
C GLN A 144 -6.33 -19.98 12.07
N LEU A 145 -5.02 -19.98 12.34
CA LEU A 145 -4.10 -18.91 11.93
C LEU A 145 -4.10 -18.69 10.41
N LYS A 146 -4.14 -19.79 9.64
CA LYS A 146 -4.11 -19.75 8.18
C LYS A 146 -5.44 -19.43 7.51
N ASN A 147 -6.57 -19.57 8.23
CA ASN A 147 -7.90 -19.41 7.65
C ASN A 147 -8.71 -18.26 8.29
N THR A 148 -8.16 -17.58 9.29
CA THR A 148 -8.79 -16.41 9.89
C THR A 148 -8.17 -15.14 9.31
N TYR A 149 -9.01 -14.32 8.70
CA TYR A 149 -8.62 -13.03 8.13
C TYR A 149 -8.66 -11.92 9.19
N LEU A 150 -7.83 -10.89 8.99
CA LEU A 150 -7.89 -9.71 9.83
C LEU A 150 -9.22 -8.95 9.64
N ASN A 151 -9.61 -8.21 10.68
CA ASN A 151 -10.77 -7.31 10.64
C ASN A 151 -10.41 -5.96 11.27
N VAL A 152 -9.53 -5.24 10.58
CA VAL A 152 -9.05 -3.92 10.95
C VAL A 152 -9.97 -2.85 10.38
N LYS A 153 -10.21 -1.80 11.18
CA LYS A 153 -10.94 -0.60 10.76
C LYS A 153 -10.06 0.64 10.86
N LEU A 154 -9.89 1.33 9.74
CA LEU A 154 -9.15 2.57 9.57
C LEU A 154 -10.12 3.75 9.35
N THR A 155 -9.86 4.86 10.02
CA THR A 155 -10.70 6.08 10.01
C THR A 155 -9.80 7.30 9.84
N HIS A 156 -10.33 8.45 9.41
CA HIS A 156 -9.59 9.71 9.34
C HIS A 156 -10.48 10.94 9.43
#